data_AF-A0A1E3ARR8-F1
#
_entry.id   AF-A0A1E3ARR8-F1
#
_cell.length_a   1.000
_cell.length_b   1.000
_cell.length_c   1.000
_cell.angle_alpha   90.00
_cell.angle_beta   90.00
_cell.angle_gamma   90.00
#
_symmetry.space_group_name_H-M   'P 1'
#
loop_
_entity.id
_entity.type
_entity.pdbx_description
1 polymer ?
#
loop_
_entity_poly.entity_id
_entity_poly.type
_entity_poly.pdbx_seq_one_letter_code
_entity_poly.pdbx_strand_id
1 'polypeptide(L)'
;MKQDIVVKFVEAINNQNLSLIIDMMSEDFYFIDTYGNKENKEQMKIGWQGYFNWFPDYLIEIYDYIESDKFSIINYRKSKCFIFGKQRKILRVSRLLESNN
;
A
#
# COMPACT_ATOMS: atom_id res chain seq x y z
N MET A 1 -4.31 -17.92 -1.53
CA MET A 1 -4.49 -17.52 -0.10
C MET A 1 -4.56 -16.00 -0.03
N LYS A 2 -5.05 -15.40 1.07
CA LYS A 2 -5.13 -13.92 1.17
C LYS A 2 -3.74 -13.27 1.07
N GLN A 3 -2.71 -13.98 1.53
CA GLN A 3 -1.32 -13.56 1.43
C GLN A 3 -0.86 -13.32 -0.03
N ASP A 4 -1.28 -14.16 -0.98
CA ASP A 4 -0.86 -14.02 -2.38
C ASP A 4 -1.42 -12.74 -3.01
N ILE A 5 -2.65 -12.37 -2.65
CA ILE A 5 -3.31 -11.14 -3.11
C ILE A 5 -2.56 -9.92 -2.56
N VAL A 6 -2.21 -9.98 -1.28
CA VAL A 6 -1.41 -8.97 -0.61
C VAL A 6 -0.04 -8.77 -1.27
N VAL A 7 0.68 -9.86 -1.52
CA VAL A 7 2.01 -9.81 -2.14
C VAL A 7 1.90 -9.19 -3.53
N LYS A 8 0.94 -9.63 -4.36
CA LYS A 8 0.69 -9.06 -5.69
C LYS A 8 0.36 -7.57 -5.63
N PHE A 9 -0.40 -7.12 -4.63
CA PHE A 9 -0.71 -5.70 -4.47
C PHE A 9 0.54 -4.88 -4.13
N VAL A 10 1.41 -5.40 -3.26
CA VAL A 10 2.69 -4.77 -2.94
C VAL A 10 3.63 -4.75 -4.14
N GLU A 11 3.69 -5.83 -4.92
CA GLU A 11 4.44 -5.89 -6.18
C GLU A 11 3.93 -4.85 -7.19
N ALA A 12 2.61 -4.68 -7.31
CA ALA A 12 2.02 -3.66 -8.17
C ALA A 12 2.44 -2.25 -7.73
N ILE A 13 2.45 -1.98 -6.42
CA ILE A 13 2.93 -0.70 -5.85
C ILE A 13 4.42 -0.48 -6.14
N ASN A 14 5.27 -1.49 -5.89
CA ASN A 14 6.71 -1.40 -6.07
C ASN A 14 7.11 -1.20 -7.55
N ASN A 15 6.30 -1.73 -8.47
CA ASN A 15 6.46 -1.52 -9.91
C ASN A 15 5.72 -0.28 -10.44
N GLN A 16 5.07 0.50 -9.55
CA GLN A 16 4.25 1.67 -9.87
C GLN A 16 3.20 1.38 -10.96
N ASN A 17 2.69 0.14 -11.00
CA ASN A 17 1.70 -0.28 -11.98
C ASN A 17 0.32 0.22 -11.54
N LEU A 18 0.03 1.47 -11.85
CA LEU A 18 -1.20 2.14 -11.41
C LEU A 18 -2.46 1.42 -11.88
N SER A 19 -2.48 0.90 -13.11
CA SER A 19 -3.63 0.13 -13.63
C SER A 19 -3.90 -1.09 -12.75
N LEU A 20 -2.87 -1.89 -12.47
CA LEU A 20 -3.01 -3.10 -11.67
C LEU A 20 -3.41 -2.79 -10.22
N ILE A 21 -2.87 -1.72 -9.63
CA ILE A 21 -3.26 -1.26 -8.29
C ILE A 21 -4.76 -0.95 -8.25
N ILE A 22 -5.28 -0.25 -9.26
CA ILE A 22 -6.70 0.15 -9.35
C ILE A 22 -7.59 -1.08 -9.58
N ASP A 23 -7.17 -2.00 -10.44
CA ASP A 23 -7.90 -3.23 -10.75
C ASP A 23 -8.01 -4.16 -9.52
N MET A 24 -7.00 -4.13 -8.64
CA MET A 24 -7.00 -4.91 -7.40
C MET A 24 -7.82 -4.27 -6.27
N MET A 25 -8.30 -3.03 -6.41
CA MET A 25 -9.20 -2.40 -5.45
C MET A 25 -10.65 -2.82 -5.72
N SER A 26 -11.35 -3.30 -4.69
CA SER A 26 -12.79 -3.54 -4.76
C SER A 26 -13.57 -2.25 -5.03
N GLU A 27 -14.80 -2.37 -5.51
CA GLU A 27 -15.66 -1.20 -5.77
C GLU A 27 -16.02 -0.43 -4.49
N ASP A 28 -16.09 -1.12 -3.35
CA ASP A 28 -16.32 -0.56 -2.03
C ASP A 28 -15.01 -0.25 -1.26
N PHE A 29 -13.88 -0.15 -1.98
CA PHE A 29 -12.58 0.08 -1.37
C PHE A 29 -12.51 1.43 -0.64
N TYR A 30 -11.98 1.38 0.59
CA TYR A 30 -11.58 2.55 1.36
C TYR A 30 -10.15 2.42 1.86
N PHE A 31 -9.36 3.46 1.64
CA PHE A 31 -8.12 3.69 2.36
C PHE A 31 -8.40 4.57 3.59
N ILE A 32 -7.93 4.14 4.75
CA ILE A 32 -8.02 4.90 6.00
C ILE A 32 -6.60 5.23 6.45
N ASP A 33 -6.31 6.52 6.64
CA ASP A 33 -5.00 6.96 7.13
C ASP A 33 -4.90 6.89 8.67
N THR A 34 -3.73 7.26 9.21
CA THR A 34 -3.46 7.24 10.65
C THR A 34 -4.28 8.27 11.45
N TYR A 35 -4.91 9.23 10.79
CA TYR A 35 -5.78 10.24 11.39
C TYR A 35 -7.26 9.88 11.24
N GLY A 36 -7.58 8.76 10.60
CA GLY A 36 -8.95 8.32 10.36
C GLY A 36 -9.60 8.94 9.12
N ASN A 37 -8.84 9.68 8.29
CA ASN A 37 -9.36 10.18 7.03
C ASN A 37 -9.63 9.00 6.09
N LYS A 38 -10.76 9.04 5.40
CA LYS A 38 -11.19 7.99 4.48
C LYS A 38 -11.14 8.48 3.05
N GLU A 39 -10.47 7.72 2.20
CA GLU A 39 -10.40 7.95 0.76
C GLU A 39 -10.96 6.72 0.02
N ASN A 40 -11.91 6.95 -0.87
CA ASN A 40 -12.50 5.90 -1.70
C ASN A 40 -11.60 5.54 -2.89
N LYS A 41 -12.01 4.54 -3.69
CA LYS A 41 -11.31 4.10 -4.91
C LYS A 41 -10.93 5.26 -5.84
N GLU A 42 -11.86 6.15 -6.18
CA GLU A 42 -11.59 7.29 -7.09
C GLU A 42 -10.54 8.26 -6.54
N GLN A 43 -10.63 8.58 -5.25
CA GLN A 43 -9.64 9.42 -4.57
C GLN A 43 -8.27 8.75 -4.57
N MET A 44 -8.22 7.43 -4.34
CA MET A 44 -6.98 6.67 -4.33
C MET A 44 -6.32 6.53 -5.71
N LYS A 45 -7.06 6.62 -6.82
CA LYS A 45 -6.44 6.70 -8.17
C LYS A 45 -5.54 7.93 -8.29
N ILE A 46 -6.07 9.08 -7.86
CA ILE A 46 -5.35 10.36 -7.86
C ILE A 46 -4.23 10.32 -6.80
N GLY A 47 -4.53 9.77 -5.62
CA GLY A 47 -3.59 9.63 -4.51
C GLY A 47 -2.33 8.84 -4.89
N TRP A 48 -2.49 7.66 -5.51
CA TRP A 48 -1.34 6.85 -5.94
C TRP A 48 -0.50 7.54 -7.02
N GLN A 49 -1.14 8.12 -8.04
CA GLN A 49 -0.41 8.84 -9.08
C GLN A 49 0.39 10.01 -8.50
N GLY A 50 -0.22 10.81 -7.62
CA GLY A 50 0.45 11.91 -6.93
C GLY A 50 1.60 11.40 -6.06
N TYR A 51 1.42 10.28 -5.37
CA TYR A 51 2.44 9.69 -4.51
C TYR A 51 3.67 9.23 -5.29
N PHE A 52 3.49 8.56 -6.43
CA PHE A 52 4.60 8.14 -7.29
C PHE A 52 5.33 9.32 -7.93
N ASN A 53 4.60 10.38 -8.30
CA ASN A 53 5.22 11.61 -8.80
C ASN A 53 6.12 12.27 -7.74
N TRP A 54 5.74 12.22 -6.46
CA TRP A 54 6.53 12.76 -5.36
C TRP A 54 7.66 11.83 -4.90
N PHE A 55 7.49 10.52 -5.06
CA PHE A 55 8.44 9.50 -4.62
C PHE A 55 8.66 8.45 -5.73
N PRO A 56 9.46 8.77 -6.76
CA PRO A 56 9.64 7.91 -7.95
C PRO A 56 10.44 6.64 -7.70
N ASP A 57 11.06 6.50 -6.52
CA ASP A 57 11.84 5.35 -6.07
C ASP A 57 11.22 4.69 -4.83
N TYR A 58 9.92 4.92 -4.62
CA TYR A 58 9.18 4.36 -3.50
C TYR A 58 9.10 2.83 -3.57
N LEU A 59 9.53 2.17 -2.49
CA LEU A 59 9.45 0.73 -2.33
C LEU A 59 8.91 0.33 -0.96
N ILE A 60 8.17 -0.77 -0.95
CA ILE A 60 7.61 -1.44 0.21
C ILE A 60 8.23 -2.83 0.32
N GLU A 61 8.77 -3.14 1.48
CA GLU A 61 9.25 -4.48 1.85
C GLU A 61 8.31 -5.06 2.91
N ILE A 62 7.70 -6.21 2.63
CA ILE A 62 6.87 -6.92 3.61
C ILE A 62 7.81 -7.56 4.63
N TYR A 63 7.65 -7.21 5.89
CA TYR A 63 8.47 -7.74 6.99
C TYR A 63 7.76 -8.86 7.74
N ASP A 64 6.43 -8.74 7.88
CA ASP A 64 5.62 -9.68 8.63
C ASP A 64 4.17 -9.62 8.15
N TYR A 65 3.49 -10.76 8.24
CA TYR A 65 2.15 -10.97 7.71
C TYR A 65 1.35 -11.81 8.71
N ILE A 66 0.22 -11.25 9.14
CA ILE A 66 -0.68 -11.89 10.09
C ILE A 66 -2.04 -12.02 9.42
N GLU A 67 -2.57 -13.24 9.35
CA GLU A 67 -3.87 -13.53 8.77
C GLU A 67 -4.85 -13.99 9.84
N SER A 68 -6.10 -13.56 9.68
CA SER A 68 -7.26 -14.09 10.38
C SER A 68 -8.37 -14.39 9.37
N ASP A 69 -9.42 -15.06 9.84
CA ASP A 69 -10.59 -15.36 9.02
C ASP A 69 -11.23 -14.10 8.43
N LYS A 70 -11.12 -12.94 9.11
CA LYS A 70 -11.80 -11.69 8.74
C LYS A 70 -10.88 -10.68 8.06
N PHE A 71 -9.62 -10.59 8.48
CA PHE A 71 -8.71 -9.56 8.01
C PHE A 71 -7.28 -10.09 7.86
N SER A 72 -6.51 -9.42 7.03
CA SER A 72 -5.06 -9.58 6.93
C SER A 72 -4.36 -8.30 7.38
N ILE A 73 -3.29 -8.45 8.17
CA ILE A 73 -2.42 -7.34 8.60
C ILE A 73 -1.06 -7.55 7.95
N ILE A 74 -0.58 -6.47 7.34
CA ILE A 74 0.76 -6.42 6.78
C ILE A 74 1.58 -5.44 7.59
N ASN A 75 2.66 -5.95 8.16
CA ASN A 75 3.73 -5.14 8.72
C ASN A 75 4.78 -4.97 7.62
N TYR A 76 4.95 -3.75 7.14
CA TYR A 76 5.91 -3.48 6.09
C TYR A 76 6.89 -2.38 6.49
N ARG A 77 8.06 -2.40 5.87
CA ARG A 77 9.05 -1.34 5.91
C ARG A 77 8.97 -0.57 4.61
N LYS A 78 8.95 0.76 4.71
CA LYS A 78 9.11 1.64 3.56
C LYS A 78 10.60 1.90 3.36
N SER A 79 11.11 1.64 2.15
CA SER A 79 12.37 2.22 1.71
C SER A 79 12.02 3.45 0.88
N LYS A 80 12.34 4.63 1.40
CA LYS A 80 12.41 5.85 0.59
C LYS A 80 13.87 6.06 0.25
N CYS A 81 14.19 6.05 -1.04
CA CYS A 81 15.41 6.71 -1.47
C CYS A 81 15.01 8.16 -1.81
N PHE A 82 15.93 9.08 -1.57
CA PHE A 82 15.81 10.48 -1.97
C PHE A 82 17.21 10.71 -2.51
N ILE A 83 17.40 10.68 -3.82
CA ILE A 83 18.70 11.03 -4.40
C ILE A 83 18.82 12.55 -4.33
N PHE A 84 19.06 13.05 -3.11
CA PHE A 84 19.81 14.24 -2.73
C PHE A 84 19.95 14.20 -1.19
N GLY A 85 20.95 13.46 -0.70
CA GLY A 85 21.49 13.60 0.66
C GLY A 85 20.65 13.02 1.81
N LYS A 86 21.15 11.92 2.40
CA LYS A 86 20.96 11.50 3.81
C LYS A 86 19.52 11.48 4.37
N GLN A 87 18.90 10.30 4.40
CA GLN A 87 18.70 9.46 5.61
C GLN A 87 17.63 8.39 5.34
N ARG A 88 17.95 7.14 5.65
CA ARG A 88 16.98 6.05 5.76
C ARG A 88 16.10 6.28 6.99
N LYS A 89 14.88 6.80 6.83
CA LYS A 89 13.87 6.82 7.90
C LYS A 89 12.91 5.65 7.72
N ILE A 90 12.98 4.70 8.65
CA ILE A 90 12.05 3.57 8.76
C ILE A 90 10.75 4.12 9.38
N LEU A 91 9.68 4.22 8.60
CA LEU A 91 8.33 4.46 9.12
C LEU A 91 7.57 3.15 9.19
N ARG A 92 7.12 2.76 10.39
CA ARG A 92 6.26 1.61 10.63
C ARG A 92 4.81 2.01 10.34
N VAL A 93 4.19 1.42 9.33
CA VAL A 93 2.77 1.64 9.04
C VAL A 93 2.13 0.26 8.88
N SER A 94 1.16 -0.07 9.73
CA SER A 94 0.33 -1.28 9.63
C SER A 94 -0.94 -0.93 8.85
N ARG A 95 -1.29 -1.73 7.84
CA ARG A 95 -2.55 -1.58 7.09
C ARG A 95 -3.38 -2.86 7.25
N LEU A 96 -4.64 -2.70 7.65
CA LEU A 96 -5.64 -3.76 7.69
C LEU A 96 -6.26 -3.87 6.29
N LEU A 97 -6.24 -5.06 5.68
CA LEU A 97 -7.01 -5.35 4.48
C LEU A 97 -8.15 -6.29 4.89
N GLU A 98 -9.37 -5.76 4.86
CA GLU A 98 -10.59 -6.55 5.05
C GLU A 98 -10.89 -7.27 3.73
N SER A 99 -11.00 -8.59 3.78
CA SER A 99 -11.39 -9.40 2.63
C SER A 99 -12.91 -9.56 2.67
N ASN A 100 -13.63 -8.95 1.73
CA ASN A 100 -15.05 -9.26 1.53
C ASN A 100 -15.16 -10.63 0.84
N ASN A 101 -16.01 -11.48 1.43
CA ASN A 101 -16.34 -12.85 1.00
C ASN A 101 -16.87 -12.92 -0.43
#